data_AF-A0A382JEA3-F1
#
_entry.id   AF-A0A382JEA3-F1
#
_cell.length_a   1.000
_cell.length_b   1.000
_cell.length_c   1.000
_cell.angle_alpha   90.00
_cell.angle_beta   90.00
_cell.angle_gamma   90.00
#
_symmetry.space_group_name_H-M   'P 1'
#
loop_
_entity.id
_entity.type
_entity.pdbx_description
1 polymer ?
#
loop_
_entity_poly.entity_id
_entity_poly.type
_entity_poly.pdbx_seq_one_letter_code
_entity_poly.pdbx_strand_id
1 'polypeptide(L)'
;MKIIINLFFLIVLLHIFFAGCSETSEDELDNAVVTADTAIVTADNISTTTALIIEEVTAVTTPNIDTTPNYTFSSSKAGTITYGGSCSSSTTIAIAGNNTITFNALADGTYDDCTITVTENSGN
;
A
#
# COMPACT_ATOMS: atom_id res chain seq x y z
N MET A 1 -21.44 26.29 31.43
CA MET A 1 -20.51 26.09 30.29
C MET A 1 -21.11 24.97 29.45
N LYS A 2 -21.73 25.14 28.28
CA LYS A 2 -21.47 26.01 27.12
C LYS A 2 -20.02 25.94 26.64
N ILE A 3 -19.76 25.00 25.73
CA ILE A 3 -18.83 25.17 24.62
C ILE A 3 -19.67 24.99 23.36
N ILE A 4 -20.01 26.12 22.76
CA ILE A 4 -20.68 26.28 21.48
C ILE A 4 -19.59 26.76 20.54
N ILE A 5 -18.86 25.84 19.90
CA ILE A 5 -17.89 26.03 18.80
C ILE A 5 -17.80 24.61 18.24
N ASN A 6 -18.36 24.25 17.07
CA ASN A 6 -17.83 24.71 15.80
C ASN A 6 -18.79 24.44 14.61
N LEU A 7 -20.08 24.75 14.77
CA LEU A 7 -21.03 24.83 13.64
C LEU A 7 -20.64 25.95 12.63
N PHE A 8 -19.60 26.73 12.93
CA PHE A 8 -19.02 27.77 12.08
C PHE A 8 -18.02 27.23 11.05
N PHE A 9 -17.40 26.06 11.28
CA PHE A 9 -16.59 25.40 10.23
C PHE A 9 -17.44 24.85 9.08
N LEU A 10 -18.75 24.69 9.29
CA LEU A 10 -19.71 24.33 8.24
C LEU A 10 -20.01 25.49 7.26
N ILE A 11 -19.59 26.73 7.56
CA ILE A 11 -20.04 27.92 6.80
C ILE A 11 -18.93 28.49 5.89
N VAL A 12 -17.65 28.12 6.08
CA VAL A 12 -16.52 28.76 5.37
C VAL A 12 -16.07 28.06 4.06
N LEU A 13 -16.54 26.85 3.74
CA LEU A 13 -16.20 26.18 2.46
C LEU A 13 -17.34 26.14 1.42
N LEU A 14 -18.44 26.84 1.68
CA LEU A 14 -19.61 26.93 0.79
C LEU A 14 -19.46 27.91 -0.39
N HIS A 15 -18.37 28.67 -0.57
CA HIS A 15 -18.35 29.73 -1.59
C HIS A 15 -17.02 29.97 -2.34
N ILE A 16 -16.49 28.96 -3.03
CA ILE A 16 -15.69 29.27 -4.23
C ILE A 16 -16.26 28.49 -5.42
N PHE A 17 -17.12 29.19 -6.15
CA PHE A 17 -17.69 28.88 -7.46
C PHE A 17 -16.68 29.14 -8.59
N PHE A 18 -17.01 28.61 -9.78
CA PHE A 18 -16.44 28.83 -11.13
C PHE A 18 -15.19 27.99 -11.46
N ALA A 19 -15.09 27.28 -12.59
CA ALA A 19 -15.80 27.26 -13.87
C ALA A 19 -16.01 25.79 -14.30
N GLY A 20 -17.06 25.37 -15.01
CA GLY A 20 -17.49 25.91 -16.30
C GLY A 20 -16.73 25.22 -17.43
N CYS A 21 -17.24 24.08 -17.91
CA CYS A 21 -17.44 23.80 -19.33
C CYS A 21 -18.38 22.59 -19.48
N SER A 22 -19.40 22.80 -20.31
CA SER A 22 -20.27 21.78 -20.89
C SER A 22 -19.58 21.29 -22.16
N GLU A 23 -19.47 19.97 -22.33
CA GLU A 23 -19.28 19.41 -23.67
C GLU A 23 -20.30 18.27 -23.84
N THR A 24 -21.38 18.61 -24.53
CA THR A 24 -22.11 17.67 -25.39
C THR A 24 -21.19 17.26 -26.53
N SER A 25 -21.03 15.97 -26.76
CA SER A 25 -20.71 15.44 -28.08
C SER A 25 -21.42 14.10 -28.25
N GLU A 26 -22.62 14.16 -28.80
CA GLU A 26 -23.01 13.14 -29.77
C GLU A 26 -22.02 13.28 -30.93
N ASP A 27 -21.27 12.23 -31.23
CA ASP A 27 -20.75 12.05 -32.58
C ASP A 27 -21.05 10.61 -32.98
N GLU A 28 -22.15 10.51 -33.72
CA GLU A 28 -22.48 9.42 -34.62
C GLU A 28 -21.34 9.32 -35.64
N LEU A 29 -20.51 8.28 -35.58
CA LEU A 29 -19.52 8.05 -36.63
C LEU A 29 -20.16 7.28 -37.79
N ASP A 30 -20.87 8.01 -38.65
CA ASP A 30 -20.88 7.69 -40.07
C ASP A 30 -19.54 8.15 -40.65
N ASN A 31 -18.63 7.23 -40.93
CA ASN A 31 -17.91 7.37 -42.19
C ASN A 31 -17.30 6.06 -42.67
N ALA A 32 -17.57 5.81 -43.93
CA ALA A 32 -17.13 4.71 -44.74
C ALA A 32 -15.61 4.50 -44.74
N VAL A 33 -15.28 3.21 -44.81
CA VAL A 33 -14.10 2.61 -45.44
C VAL A 33 -13.24 3.59 -46.24
N VAL A 34 -12.04 3.91 -45.72
CA VAL A 34 -10.86 4.19 -46.56
C VAL A 34 -9.64 3.52 -45.94
N THR A 35 -9.18 2.51 -46.67
CA THR A 35 -7.97 1.72 -46.47
C THR A 35 -6.70 2.57 -46.54
N ALA A 36 -5.92 2.66 -45.45
CA ALA A 36 -4.46 2.78 -45.46
C ALA A 36 -3.88 2.74 -44.02
N ASP A 37 -3.14 1.67 -43.75
CA ASP A 37 -2.19 1.46 -42.67
C ASP A 37 -1.57 2.76 -42.10
N THR A 38 -2.16 3.28 -41.02
CA THR A 38 -1.56 4.35 -40.22
C THR A 38 -1.86 4.02 -38.77
N ALA A 39 -0.84 3.51 -38.08
CA ALA A 39 -0.90 3.04 -36.70
C ALA A 39 -1.66 4.00 -35.77
N ILE A 40 -2.88 3.62 -35.41
CA ILE A 40 -3.58 4.19 -34.27
C ILE A 40 -2.85 3.68 -33.03
N VAL A 41 -1.82 4.40 -32.60
CA VAL A 41 -1.30 4.27 -31.24
C VAL A 41 -2.33 4.94 -30.33
N THR A 42 -3.39 4.21 -30.00
CA THR A 42 -4.08 4.46 -28.73
C THR A 42 -3.02 4.25 -27.66
N ALA A 43 -2.67 5.30 -26.93
CA ALA A 43 -1.82 5.21 -25.76
C ALA A 43 -2.45 4.21 -24.78
N ASP A 44 -1.94 2.98 -24.81
CA ASP A 44 -2.29 1.94 -23.87
C ASP A 44 -1.82 2.40 -22.49
N ASN A 45 -2.77 2.60 -21.59
CA ASN A 45 -2.51 2.93 -20.20
C ASN A 45 -2.02 1.65 -19.49
N ILE A 46 -0.83 1.18 -19.89
CA ILE A 46 -0.16 0.02 -19.27
C ILE A 46 0.32 0.48 -17.91
N SER A 47 -0.51 0.27 -16.88
CA SER A 47 -0.08 0.32 -15.49
C SER A 47 0.86 -0.86 -15.24
N THR A 48 2.17 -0.61 -15.28
CA THR A 48 3.18 -1.60 -14.91
C THR A 48 3.23 -1.73 -13.39
N THR A 49 2.40 -2.61 -12.82
CA THR A 49 2.52 -2.96 -11.40
C THR A 49 3.74 -3.86 -11.19
N THR A 50 4.76 -3.36 -10.50
CA THR A 50 5.89 -4.17 -10.06
C THR A 50 5.44 -5.12 -8.95
N ALA A 51 5.90 -6.37 -8.92
CA ALA A 51 5.55 -7.30 -7.85
C ALA A 51 6.09 -6.87 -6.48
N LEU A 52 5.38 -7.21 -5.41
CA LEU A 52 5.88 -7.10 -4.04
C LEU A 52 6.90 -8.23 -3.79
N ILE A 53 8.08 -7.86 -3.31
CA ILE A 53 9.18 -8.77 -2.99
C ILE A 53 9.61 -8.48 -1.55
N ILE A 54 9.84 -9.52 -0.77
CA ILE A 54 10.41 -9.43 0.57
C ILE A 54 11.64 -10.33 0.67
N GLU A 55 12.65 -9.89 1.40
CA GLU A 55 13.90 -10.63 1.61
C GLU A 55 14.38 -10.48 3.05
N GLU A 56 14.95 -11.55 3.62
CA GLU A 56 15.60 -11.46 4.92
C GLU A 56 16.89 -10.65 4.84
N VAL A 57 17.06 -9.72 5.78
CA VAL A 57 18.27 -8.89 5.90
C VAL A 57 19.06 -9.27 7.16
N THR A 58 18.37 -9.54 8.26
CA THR A 58 18.99 -9.96 9.52
C THR A 58 18.10 -10.97 10.21
N ALA A 59 18.55 -12.22 10.20
CA ALA A 59 17.92 -13.32 10.90
C ALA A 59 18.01 -13.15 12.43
N VAL A 60 17.12 -13.84 13.15
CA VAL A 60 17.31 -14.10 14.58
C VAL A 60 18.42 -15.15 14.73
N THR A 61 19.49 -14.82 15.44
CA THR A 61 20.58 -15.77 15.70
C THR A 61 20.11 -16.87 16.65
N THR A 62 20.34 -18.14 16.35
CA THR A 62 19.99 -19.27 17.21
C THR A 62 21.21 -20.15 17.52
N PRO A 63 21.35 -20.67 18.76
CA PRO A 63 20.53 -20.38 19.94
C PRO A 63 20.80 -18.96 20.48
N ASN A 64 19.81 -18.37 21.15
CA ASN A 64 19.97 -17.10 21.89
C ASN A 64 19.18 -17.15 23.21
N ILE A 65 19.48 -16.20 24.11
CA ILE A 65 18.78 -16.02 25.41
C ILE A 65 17.87 -14.79 25.43
N ASP A 66 17.77 -14.08 24.31
CA ASP A 66 16.94 -12.89 24.19
C ASP A 66 15.51 -13.32 23.90
N THR A 67 14.60 -13.05 24.83
CA THR A 67 13.19 -13.42 24.68
C THR A 67 12.43 -12.44 23.79
N THR A 68 13.02 -11.33 23.34
CA THR A 68 12.41 -10.33 22.45
C THR A 68 13.34 -10.00 21.26
N PRO A 69 13.73 -11.00 20.45
CA PRO A 69 14.75 -10.79 19.45
C PRO A 69 14.26 -9.86 18.32
N ASN A 70 15.22 -9.13 17.75
CA ASN A 70 14.97 -8.33 16.55
C ASN A 70 15.13 -9.18 15.29
N TYR A 71 14.27 -8.90 14.31
CA TYR A 71 14.34 -9.46 12.96
C TYR A 71 14.25 -8.32 11.94
N THR A 72 15.06 -8.37 10.89
CA THR A 72 15.00 -7.36 9.81
C THR A 72 14.78 -8.03 8.47
N PHE A 73 13.78 -7.57 7.74
CA PHE A 73 13.54 -7.92 6.33
C PHE A 73 13.47 -6.65 5.48
N SER A 74 13.71 -6.77 4.18
CA SER A 74 13.45 -5.71 3.22
C SER A 74 12.14 -5.96 2.49
N SER A 75 11.46 -4.91 2.06
CA SER A 75 10.29 -4.97 1.20
C SER A 75 10.44 -4.02 0.01
N SER A 76 10.04 -4.45 -1.19
CA SER A 76 10.03 -3.58 -2.37
C SER A 76 8.94 -2.50 -2.32
N LYS A 77 7.92 -2.69 -1.46
CA LYS A 77 6.77 -1.80 -1.32
C LYS A 77 6.31 -1.67 0.13
N ALA A 78 5.61 -0.59 0.45
CA ALA A 78 4.89 -0.48 1.71
C ALA A 78 3.70 -1.47 1.74
N GLY A 79 3.33 -1.91 2.93
CA GLY A 79 2.22 -2.85 3.10
C GLY A 79 1.87 -3.12 4.55
N THR A 80 0.85 -3.95 4.74
CA THR A 80 0.42 -4.43 6.05
C THR A 80 1.13 -5.74 6.38
N ILE A 81 1.72 -5.83 7.56
CA ILE A 81 2.40 -7.03 8.06
C ILE A 81 1.38 -7.93 8.76
N THR A 82 1.38 -9.21 8.40
CA THR A 82 0.64 -10.27 9.11
C THR A 82 1.62 -11.33 9.59
N TYR A 83 1.48 -11.73 10.85
CA TYR A 83 2.27 -12.80 11.47
C TYR A 83 1.49 -14.12 11.47
N GLY A 84 2.19 -15.22 11.24
CA GLY A 84 1.67 -16.58 11.39
C GLY A 84 2.59 -17.47 12.21
N GLY A 85 2.08 -18.62 12.64
CA GLY A 85 2.80 -19.55 13.51
C GLY A 85 2.86 -19.06 14.96
N SER A 86 3.99 -19.31 15.63
CA SER A 86 4.17 -19.06 17.06
C SER A 86 4.79 -17.71 17.41
N CYS A 87 5.01 -16.82 16.43
CA CYS A 87 5.62 -15.51 16.62
C CYS A 87 4.62 -14.37 16.40
N SER A 88 4.85 -13.22 17.05
CA SER A 88 4.07 -12.00 16.83
C SER A 88 4.88 -10.76 17.20
N SER A 89 4.50 -9.60 16.65
CA SER A 89 5.02 -8.28 17.04
C SER A 89 3.87 -7.26 16.99
N SER A 90 4.03 -6.15 17.70
CA SER A 90 3.12 -5.01 17.59
C SER A 90 3.28 -4.23 16.28
N THR A 91 4.34 -4.47 15.51
CA THR A 91 4.59 -3.77 14.24
C THR A 91 3.72 -4.35 13.14
N THR A 92 2.80 -3.56 12.60
CA THR A 92 1.81 -4.05 11.60
C THR A 92 1.97 -3.40 10.23
N ILE A 93 2.94 -2.51 10.06
CA ILE A 93 3.15 -1.75 8.82
C ILE A 93 4.60 -1.93 8.38
N ALA A 94 4.78 -2.31 7.12
CA ALA A 94 6.05 -2.32 6.43
C ALA A 94 6.14 -1.10 5.50
N ILE A 95 7.35 -0.57 5.35
CA ILE A 95 7.72 0.42 4.35
C ILE A 95 8.59 -0.22 3.27
N ALA A 96 8.74 0.47 2.13
CA ALA A 96 9.76 0.09 1.15
C ALA A 96 11.16 0.28 1.76
N GLY A 97 12.04 -0.70 1.53
CA GLY A 97 13.36 -0.79 2.17
C GLY A 97 13.35 -1.69 3.40
N ASN A 98 14.27 -1.46 4.33
CA ASN A 98 14.47 -2.31 5.51
C ASN A 98 13.44 -2.02 6.61
N ASN A 99 12.91 -3.10 7.18
CA ASN A 99 11.91 -3.11 8.24
C ASN A 99 12.47 -3.96 9.39
N THR A 100 12.85 -3.30 10.48
CA THR A 100 13.24 -3.99 11.72
C THR A 100 12.02 -4.09 12.62
N ILE A 101 11.70 -5.32 13.01
CA ILE A 101 10.66 -5.62 14.00
C ILE A 101 11.31 -6.21 15.25
N THR A 102 10.68 -5.97 16.39
CA THR A 102 10.99 -6.65 17.66
C THR A 102 9.85 -7.62 17.94
N PHE A 103 10.15 -8.91 18.08
CA PHE A 103 9.11 -9.86 18.47
C PHE A 103 8.66 -9.62 19.90
N ASN A 104 7.38 -9.91 20.16
CA ASN A 104 6.86 -10.02 21.52
C ASN A 104 7.62 -11.13 22.27
N ALA A 105 7.51 -11.12 23.60
CA ALA A 105 8.19 -12.10 24.45
C ALA A 105 7.90 -13.55 23.99
N LEU A 106 8.97 -14.27 23.65
CA LEU A 106 9.00 -15.67 23.27
C LEU A 106 9.50 -16.50 24.46
N ALA A 107 8.91 -17.67 24.66
CA ALA A 107 9.38 -18.64 25.64
C ALA A 107 10.54 -19.46 25.04
N ASP A 108 11.27 -20.20 25.89
CA ASP A 108 12.31 -21.10 25.41
C ASP A 108 11.71 -22.17 24.47
N GLY A 109 12.20 -22.24 23.24
CA GLY A 109 11.69 -23.18 22.24
C GLY A 109 12.23 -22.96 20.83
N THR A 110 11.77 -23.81 19.91
CA THR A 110 12.05 -23.72 18.48
C THR A 110 10.88 -23.03 17.76
N TYR A 111 11.19 -22.12 16.84
CA TYR A 111 10.23 -21.24 16.17
C TYR A 111 10.29 -21.38 14.63
N ASP A 112 10.39 -22.61 14.12
CA ASP A 112 10.48 -22.90 12.68
C ASP A 112 9.16 -22.66 11.93
N ASP A 113 8.07 -22.37 12.65
CA ASP A 113 6.74 -22.09 12.10
C ASP A 113 6.44 -20.59 11.92
N CYS A 114 7.35 -19.71 12.36
CA CYS A 114 7.17 -18.26 12.30
C CYS A 114 7.14 -17.79 10.84
N THR A 115 6.09 -17.06 10.47
CA THR A 115 5.96 -16.47 9.13
C THR A 115 5.61 -15.00 9.21
N ILE A 116 6.19 -14.21 8.30
CA ILE A 116 5.90 -12.79 8.12
C ILE A 116 5.42 -12.60 6.68
N THR A 117 4.19 -12.13 6.52
CA THR A 117 3.62 -11.80 5.22
C THR A 117 3.43 -10.30 5.13
N VAL A 118 3.82 -9.69 4.00
CA VAL A 118 3.49 -8.30 3.70
C VAL A 118 2.47 -8.26 2.57
N THR A 119 1.33 -7.65 2.84
CA THR A 119 0.27 -7.42 1.84
C THR A 119 0.32 -5.97 1.39
N GLU A 120 0.50 -5.73 0.10
CA GLU A 120 0.43 -4.38 -0.47
C GLU A 120 -0.98 -3.80 -0.23
N ASN A 121 -1.03 -2.60 0.35
CA ASN A 121 -2.28 -1.87 0.44
C ASN A 121 -2.58 -1.33 -0.97
N SER A 122 -3.59 -1.86 -1.65
CA SER A 122 -4.02 -1.39 -2.97
C SER A 122 -4.38 0.09 -2.90
N GLY A 123 -3.41 0.95 -3.24
CA GLY A 123 -3.50 2.40 -3.14
C GLY A 123 -3.23 3.11 -4.46
N ASN A 124 -3.47 2.43 -5.58
CA ASN A 124 -3.51 3.01 -6.92
C ASN A 124 -4.75 2.53 -7.66
#